data_AF-A0A7X0RVQ7-F1
#
_entry.id   AF-A0A7X0RVQ7-F1
#
_cell.length_a   1.000
_cell.length_b   1.000
_cell.length_c   1.000
_cell.angle_alpha   90.00
_cell.angle_beta   90.00
_cell.angle_gamma   90.00
#
_symmetry.space_group_name_H-M   'P 1'
#
loop_
_entity.id
_entity.type
_entity.pdbx_description
1 polymer ?
#
loop_
_entity_poly.entity_id
_entity_poly.type
_entity_poly.pdbx_seq_one_letter_code
_entity_poly.pdbx_strand_id
1 'polypeptide(L)'
;MKRQDRKRQLDRWRRAERLLLLALWLAVAGFTGGMIAAGWPQYWIYVAAETTPQGWLESVLLVLGAALAGLNALLAAGKREAPAPEPTARRRVRFLERREGLGWTVVAAVFAWLALDERFALHERLRDRYLEMTGVRLLPWMEAGDWLIPLYAVCGLCAMWGLWRLLGARKAARGFFALGIVAAAAAVGMDAVDTRQMDESAVLLLLTIKEGWKTAATTAFASAFLFALSGRIREAAGIGAPTDRAEMAREML
;
A
#
# COMPACT_ATOMS: atom_id res chain seq x y z
N MET A 1 6.20 -17.62 -31.82
CA MET A 1 5.79 -18.28 -30.55
C MET A 1 4.39 -18.82 -30.72
N LYS A 2 4.16 -20.13 -30.55
CA LYS A 2 2.83 -20.74 -30.76
C LYS A 2 1.86 -20.27 -29.68
N ARG A 3 0.56 -20.19 -29.98
CA ARG A 3 -0.50 -19.77 -29.04
C ARG A 3 -0.44 -20.57 -27.72
N GLN A 4 -0.09 -21.85 -27.80
CA GLN A 4 0.08 -22.73 -26.65
C GLN A 4 1.25 -22.32 -25.73
N ASP A 5 2.39 -21.89 -26.30
CA ASP A 5 3.55 -21.45 -25.51
C ASP A 5 3.24 -20.18 -24.71
N ARG A 6 2.52 -19.24 -25.34
CA ARG A 6 2.06 -18.00 -24.67
C ARG A 6 1.18 -18.30 -23.47
N LYS A 7 0.22 -19.21 -23.64
CA LYS A 7 -0.69 -19.63 -22.56
C LYS A 7 0.10 -20.25 -21.40
N ARG A 8 1.03 -21.17 -21.70
CA ARG A 8 1.90 -21.80 -20.69
C ARG A 8 2.79 -20.78 -19.96
N GLN A 9 3.33 -19.78 -20.65
CA GLN A 9 4.10 -18.70 -20.01
C GLN A 9 3.22 -17.86 -19.08
N LEU A 10 2.02 -17.48 -19.52
CA LEU A 10 1.08 -16.71 -18.71
C LEU A 10 0.64 -17.47 -17.44
N ASP A 11 0.37 -18.77 -17.56
CA ASP A 11 -0.02 -19.60 -16.43
C ASP A 11 1.11 -19.76 -15.42
N ARG A 12 2.35 -19.95 -15.89
CA ARG A 12 3.55 -19.96 -15.03
C ARG A 12 3.73 -18.63 -14.30
N TRP A 13 3.56 -17.50 -15.00
CA TRP A 13 3.65 -16.17 -14.41
C TRP A 13 2.60 -15.96 -13.30
N ARG A 14 1.34 -16.30 -13.58
CA ARG A 14 0.25 -16.20 -12.59
C ARG A 14 0.50 -17.08 -11.37
N ARG A 15 1.08 -18.27 -11.57
CA ARG A 15 1.45 -19.15 -10.46
C ARG A 15 2.56 -18.53 -9.61
N ALA A 16 3.62 -18.00 -10.23
CA ALA A 16 4.71 -17.33 -9.53
C ALA A 16 4.21 -16.10 -8.73
N GLU A 17 3.35 -15.28 -9.33
CA GLU A 17 2.72 -14.12 -8.68
C GLU A 17 1.93 -14.56 -7.43
N ARG A 18 1.11 -15.61 -7.53
CA ARG A 18 0.34 -16.15 -6.39
C ARG A 18 1.24 -16.73 -5.29
N LEU A 19 2.28 -17.46 -5.66
CA LEU A 19 3.22 -18.05 -4.70
C LEU A 19 3.99 -16.96 -3.95
N LEU A 20 4.42 -15.90 -4.64
CA LEU A 20 5.10 -14.78 -4.02
C LEU A 20 4.21 -14.06 -3.00
N LEU A 21 2.93 -13.86 -3.34
CA LEU A 21 1.96 -13.26 -2.42
C LEU A 21 1.68 -14.17 -1.23
N LEU A 22 1.46 -15.46 -1.48
CA LEU A 22 1.27 -16.42 -0.39
C LEU A 22 2.47 -16.41 0.55
N ALA A 23 3.69 -16.40 0.01
CA ALA A 23 4.91 -16.31 0.81
C ALA A 23 4.97 -15.01 1.63
N LEU A 24 4.64 -13.86 1.04
CA LEU A 24 4.57 -12.58 1.75
C LEU A 24 3.59 -12.64 2.93
N TRP A 25 2.35 -13.09 2.68
CA TRP A 25 1.32 -13.16 3.71
C TRP A 25 1.65 -14.19 4.80
N LEU A 26 2.19 -15.35 4.43
CA LEU A 26 2.63 -16.36 5.41
C LEU A 26 3.83 -15.87 6.23
N ALA A 27 4.77 -15.14 5.63
CA ALA A 27 5.90 -14.58 6.36
C ALA A 27 5.44 -13.52 7.37
N VAL A 28 4.54 -12.62 6.99
CA VAL A 28 3.96 -11.61 7.89
C VAL A 28 3.16 -12.27 9.01
N ALA A 29 2.23 -13.17 8.68
CA ALA A 29 1.41 -13.87 9.66
C ALA A 29 2.27 -14.75 10.59
N GLY A 30 3.27 -15.43 10.05
CA GLY A 30 4.21 -16.23 10.82
C GLY A 30 5.07 -15.40 11.75
N PHE A 31 5.53 -14.22 11.32
CA PHE A 31 6.27 -13.28 12.17
C PHE A 31 5.39 -12.79 13.33
N THR A 32 4.19 -12.26 13.03
CA THR A 32 3.28 -11.74 14.05
C THR A 32 2.82 -12.84 15.02
N GLY A 33 2.44 -14.01 14.51
CA GLY A 33 2.09 -15.16 15.34
C GLY A 33 3.27 -15.66 16.18
N GLY A 34 4.48 -15.64 15.61
CA GLY A 34 5.71 -15.96 16.32
C GLY A 34 6.03 -14.99 17.46
N MET A 35 5.83 -13.68 17.26
CA MET A 35 5.99 -12.68 18.32
C MET A 35 4.97 -12.87 19.44
N ILE A 36 3.70 -13.14 19.11
CA ILE A 36 2.66 -13.42 20.10
C ILE A 36 3.02 -14.66 20.91
N ALA A 37 3.41 -15.75 20.24
CA ALA A 37 3.78 -17.00 20.90
C ALA A 37 5.02 -16.85 21.78
N ALA A 38 6.05 -16.16 21.29
CA ALA A 38 7.30 -15.95 22.01
C ALA A 38 7.12 -15.06 23.25
N GLY A 39 6.21 -14.09 23.18
CA GLY A 39 5.96 -13.16 24.28
C GLY A 39 4.94 -13.63 25.30
N TRP A 40 4.32 -14.81 25.16
CA TRP A 40 3.21 -15.22 26.03
C TRP A 40 3.63 -15.37 27.51
N PRO A 41 2.83 -14.86 28.49
CA PRO A 41 1.56 -14.16 28.34
C PRO A 41 1.69 -12.65 28.06
N GLN A 42 2.88 -12.09 28.18
CA GLN A 42 3.20 -10.66 28.00
C GLN A 42 3.42 -10.25 26.53
N TYR A 43 2.65 -10.82 25.60
CA TYR A 43 2.87 -10.68 24.15
C TYR A 43 2.81 -9.22 23.67
N TRP A 44 2.09 -8.37 24.39
CA TRP A 44 1.93 -6.95 24.10
C TRP A 44 3.26 -6.19 24.05
N ILE A 45 4.30 -6.65 24.77
CA ILE A 45 5.65 -6.07 24.74
C ILE A 45 6.28 -6.18 23.34
N TYR A 46 5.84 -7.16 22.54
CA TYR A 46 6.36 -7.42 21.20
C TYR A 46 5.43 -6.93 20.08
N VAL A 47 4.18 -6.56 20.40
CA VAL A 47 3.17 -6.19 19.41
C VAL A 47 2.65 -4.78 19.61
N ALA A 48 2.29 -4.37 20.82
CA ALA A 48 1.50 -3.16 21.08
C ALA A 48 2.32 -1.91 21.46
N ALA A 49 3.56 -2.07 21.96
CA ALA A 49 4.41 -0.92 22.29
C ALA A 49 4.99 -0.23 21.04
N GLU A 50 5.28 1.08 21.15
CA GLU A 50 5.77 1.92 20.04
C GLU A 50 7.08 1.44 19.42
N THR A 51 7.96 0.80 20.20
CA THR A 51 9.29 0.33 19.76
C THR A 51 9.36 -1.18 19.63
N THR A 52 8.28 -1.79 19.18
CA THR A 52 8.15 -3.24 19.05
C THR A 52 8.82 -3.82 17.80
N PRO A 53 9.15 -5.13 17.83
CA PRO A 53 9.43 -5.87 16.61
C PRO A 53 8.29 -5.84 15.59
N GLN A 54 7.03 -5.75 16.03
CA GLN A 54 5.90 -5.57 15.13
C GLN A 54 5.99 -4.22 14.38
N GLY A 55 6.18 -3.10 15.08
CA GLY A 55 6.38 -1.79 14.44
C GLY A 55 7.59 -1.77 13.48
N TRP A 56 8.65 -2.54 13.78
CA TRP A 56 9.75 -2.76 12.84
C TRP A 56 9.31 -3.50 11.56
N LEU A 57 8.53 -4.57 11.68
CA LEU A 57 7.96 -5.26 10.52
C LEU A 57 7.09 -4.31 9.68
N GLU A 58 6.24 -3.50 10.32
CA GLU A 58 5.40 -2.51 9.63
C GLU A 58 6.25 -1.49 8.85
N SER A 59 7.32 -0.98 9.47
CA SER A 59 8.30 -0.11 8.80
C SER A 59 8.92 -0.80 7.58
N VAL A 60 9.30 -2.08 7.69
CA VAL A 60 9.86 -2.87 6.57
C VAL A 60 8.83 -3.04 5.45
N LEU A 61 7.57 -3.32 5.78
CA LEU A 61 6.48 -3.44 4.80
C LEU A 61 6.20 -2.12 4.08
N LEU A 62 6.28 -0.99 4.79
CA LEU A 62 6.16 0.34 4.21
C LEU A 62 7.34 0.66 3.28
N VAL A 63 8.58 0.33 3.66
CA VAL A 63 9.76 0.44 2.77
C VAL A 63 9.60 -0.45 1.53
N LEU A 64 9.11 -1.67 1.69
CA LEU A 64 8.81 -2.55 0.56
C LEU A 64 7.74 -1.93 -0.36
N GLY A 65 6.68 -1.37 0.20
CA GLY A 65 5.66 -0.63 -0.54
C GLY A 65 6.25 0.54 -1.33
N ALA A 66 7.12 1.33 -0.70
CA ALA A 66 7.83 2.43 -1.34
C ALA A 66 8.73 1.95 -2.49
N ALA A 67 9.50 0.88 -2.29
CA ALA A 67 10.34 0.29 -3.32
C ALA A 67 9.54 -0.24 -4.51
N LEU A 68 8.43 -0.95 -4.26
CA LEU A 68 7.53 -1.46 -5.30
C LEU A 68 6.89 -0.31 -6.09
N ALA A 69 6.46 0.76 -5.43
CA ALA A 69 5.95 1.96 -6.08
C ALA A 69 7.03 2.67 -6.91
N GLY A 70 8.26 2.78 -6.38
CA GLY A 70 9.40 3.36 -7.10
C GLY A 70 9.75 2.57 -8.37
N LEU A 71 9.74 1.22 -8.30
CA LEU A 71 9.93 0.37 -9.47
C LEU A 71 8.80 0.56 -10.50
N ASN A 72 7.55 0.72 -10.06
CA ASN A 72 6.45 1.06 -10.97
C ASN A 72 6.69 2.42 -11.65
N ALA A 73 7.20 3.42 -10.93
CA ALA A 73 7.55 4.73 -11.49
C ALA A 73 8.65 4.61 -12.55
N LEU A 74 9.72 3.84 -12.28
CA LEU A 74 10.81 3.59 -13.22
C LEU A 74 10.31 2.90 -14.49
N LEU A 75 9.48 1.86 -14.36
CA LEU A 75 8.89 1.19 -15.53
C LEU A 75 7.91 2.09 -16.29
N ALA A 76 7.18 2.97 -15.60
CA ALA A 76 6.33 3.97 -16.27
C ALA A 76 7.17 4.97 -17.09
N ALA A 77 8.31 5.40 -16.58
CA ALA A 77 9.23 6.30 -17.28
C ALA A 77 9.96 5.62 -18.44
N GLY A 78 10.23 4.32 -18.34
CA GLY A 78 10.94 3.54 -19.36
C GLY A 78 10.09 3.04 -20.53
N LYS A 79 8.78 3.30 -20.55
CA LYS A 79 7.90 2.94 -21.69
C LYS A 79 8.39 3.64 -22.95
N ARG A 80 8.87 2.85 -23.92
CA ARG A 80 9.26 3.37 -25.24
C ARG A 80 8.02 3.77 -26.00
N GLU A 81 8.05 4.96 -26.61
CA GLU A 81 6.95 5.47 -27.41
C GLU A 81 6.62 4.46 -28.52
N ALA A 82 5.38 3.96 -28.51
CA ALA A 82 4.84 3.33 -29.70
C ALA A 82 4.76 4.42 -30.80
N PRO A 83 5.11 4.12 -32.06
CA PRO A 83 4.98 5.06 -33.15
C PRO A 83 3.49 5.44 -33.29
N ALA A 84 3.10 6.60 -32.77
CA ALA A 84 1.75 7.11 -32.95
C ALA A 84 1.67 7.85 -34.30
N PRO A 85 0.58 7.70 -35.06
CA PRO A 85 0.45 8.28 -36.40
C PRO A 85 0.36 9.82 -36.38
N GLU A 86 -0.21 10.41 -35.32
CA GLU A 86 -0.42 11.86 -35.24
C GLU A 86 0.39 12.55 -34.11
N PRO A 87 0.92 13.77 -34.35
CA PRO A 87 1.66 14.55 -33.33
C PRO A 87 0.85 14.88 -32.07
N THR A 88 -0.46 15.13 -32.21
CA THR A 88 -1.39 15.46 -31.12
C THR A 88 -1.62 14.26 -30.21
N ALA A 89 -1.85 13.08 -30.79
CA ALA A 89 -1.96 11.81 -30.07
C ALA A 89 -0.69 11.50 -29.28
N ARG A 90 0.50 11.73 -29.87
CA ARG A 90 1.80 11.57 -29.18
C ARG A 90 1.90 12.44 -27.92
N ARG A 91 1.55 13.73 -28.02
CA ARG A 91 1.59 14.65 -26.86
C ARG A 91 0.67 14.17 -25.73
N ARG A 92 -0.55 13.72 -26.05
CA ARG A 92 -1.50 13.23 -25.05
C ARG A 92 -1.03 11.97 -24.36
N VAL A 93 -0.48 11.00 -25.10
CA VAL A 93 0.08 9.76 -24.53
C VAL A 93 1.25 10.07 -23.59
N ARG A 94 2.22 10.89 -24.06
CA ARG A 94 3.38 11.28 -23.25
C ARG A 94 2.98 12.00 -21.96
N PHE A 95 1.95 12.85 -22.02
CA PHE A 95 1.44 13.54 -20.83
C PHE A 95 0.84 12.56 -19.81
N LEU A 96 0.06 11.58 -20.26
CA LEU A 96 -0.53 10.55 -19.39
C LEU A 96 0.53 9.65 -18.79
N GLU A 97 1.54 9.24 -19.56
CA GLU A 97 2.66 8.43 -19.07
C GLU A 97 3.50 9.19 -18.03
N ARG A 98 3.78 10.48 -18.26
CA ARG A 98 4.45 11.33 -17.27
C ARG A 98 3.62 11.48 -15.99
N ARG A 99 2.31 11.70 -16.11
CA ARG A 99 1.42 11.77 -14.95
C ARG A 99 1.36 10.45 -14.19
N GLU A 100 1.35 9.32 -14.88
CA GLU A 100 1.41 8.00 -14.28
C GLU A 100 2.72 7.80 -13.52
N GLY A 101 3.86 8.10 -14.14
CA GLY A 101 5.18 8.02 -13.50
C GLY A 101 5.29 8.92 -12.28
N LEU A 102 4.89 10.19 -12.38
CA LEU A 102 4.83 11.12 -11.25
C LEU A 102 3.92 10.61 -10.14
N GLY A 103 2.76 10.05 -10.48
CA GLY A 103 1.85 9.45 -9.51
C GLY A 103 2.54 8.35 -8.69
N TRP A 104 3.22 7.42 -9.35
CA TRP A 104 3.98 6.37 -8.66
C TRP A 104 5.16 6.91 -7.84
N THR A 105 5.85 7.95 -8.31
CA THR A 105 6.90 8.63 -7.52
C THR A 105 6.33 9.23 -6.25
N VAL A 106 5.17 9.89 -6.32
CA VAL A 106 4.49 10.44 -5.13
C VAL A 106 4.09 9.32 -4.17
N VAL A 107 3.56 8.20 -4.67
CA VAL A 107 3.26 7.03 -3.82
C VAL A 107 4.49 6.50 -3.13
N ALA A 108 5.60 6.36 -3.85
CA ALA A 108 6.86 5.89 -3.28
C ALA A 108 7.34 6.83 -2.16
N ALA A 109 7.29 8.14 -2.39
CA ALA A 109 7.65 9.15 -1.40
C ALA A 109 6.75 9.11 -0.16
N VAL A 110 5.43 8.96 -0.34
CA VAL A 110 4.47 8.86 0.77
C VAL A 110 4.72 7.60 1.59
N PHE A 111 4.92 6.44 0.98
CA PHE A 111 5.22 5.20 1.72
C PHE A 111 6.58 5.25 2.40
N ALA A 112 7.58 5.91 1.81
CA ALA A 112 8.86 6.15 2.46
C ALA A 112 8.71 7.09 3.67
N TRP A 113 7.90 8.15 3.55
CA TRP A 113 7.57 9.04 4.66
C TRP A 113 6.85 8.28 5.78
N LEU A 114 5.84 7.47 5.45
CA LEU A 114 5.13 6.64 6.43
C LEU A 114 6.06 5.64 7.12
N ALA A 115 7.01 5.05 6.40
CA ALA A 115 8.00 4.16 7.00
C ALA A 115 8.90 4.88 8.02
N LEU A 116 9.30 6.12 7.71
CA LEU A 116 10.06 6.96 8.63
C LEU A 116 9.20 7.36 9.83
N ASP A 117 7.95 7.71 9.59
CA ASP A 117 6.99 8.05 10.62
C ASP A 117 6.77 6.89 11.58
N GLU A 118 6.51 5.68 11.07
CA GLU A 118 6.37 4.47 11.87
C GLU A 118 7.63 4.19 12.70
N ARG A 119 8.82 4.31 12.09
CA ARG A 119 10.08 4.00 12.80
C ARG A 119 10.46 5.05 13.85
N PHE A 120 10.10 6.30 13.62
CA PHE A 120 10.58 7.43 14.41
C PHE A 120 9.46 8.20 15.10
N ALA A 121 8.21 7.73 15.05
CA ALA A 121 7.06 8.42 15.61
C ALA A 121 7.06 9.92 15.28
N LEU A 122 7.26 10.25 13.99
CA LEU A 122 7.48 11.65 13.59
C LEU A 122 6.23 12.50 13.86
N HIS A 123 5.05 11.93 13.63
CA HIS A 123 3.76 12.58 13.85
C HIS A 123 3.50 12.83 15.34
N GLU A 124 3.88 11.89 16.22
CA GLU A 124 3.79 12.07 17.69
C GLU A 124 4.75 13.16 18.14
N ARG A 125 6.01 13.12 17.70
CA ARG A 125 6.99 14.18 18.04
C ARG A 125 6.57 15.55 17.53
N LEU A 126 5.95 15.60 16.36
CA LEU A 126 5.40 16.84 15.81
C LEU A 126 4.21 17.32 16.65
N ARG A 127 3.31 16.41 17.02
CA ARG A 127 2.18 16.67 17.90
C ARG A 127 2.65 17.25 19.23
N ASP A 128 3.45 16.50 19.97
CA ASP A 128 3.82 16.81 21.36
C ASP A 128 4.69 18.09 21.43
N ARG A 129 5.59 18.31 20.47
CA ARG A 129 6.51 19.46 20.53
C ARG A 129 5.95 20.76 19.99
N TYR A 130 5.01 20.71 19.05
CA TYR A 130 4.57 21.89 18.32
C TYR A 130 3.06 22.07 18.32
N LEU A 131 2.29 21.01 18.11
CA LEU A 131 0.84 21.12 17.96
C LEU A 131 0.11 21.17 19.29
N GLU A 132 0.59 20.45 20.30
CA GLU A 132 0.01 20.45 21.64
C GLU A 132 0.00 21.86 22.24
N MET A 133 1.08 22.62 22.04
CA MET A 133 1.23 24.01 22.50
C MET A 133 0.17 24.97 21.93
N THR A 134 -0.48 24.61 20.81
CA THR A 134 -1.55 25.43 20.23
C THR A 134 -2.86 25.34 21.00
N GLY A 135 -3.04 24.31 21.83
CA GLY A 135 -4.29 24.02 22.54
C GLY A 135 -5.47 23.64 21.62
N VAL A 136 -5.25 23.54 20.29
CA VAL A 136 -6.31 23.27 19.33
C VAL A 136 -6.72 21.80 19.41
N ARG A 137 -8.02 21.59 19.66
CA ARG A 137 -8.68 20.28 19.64
C ARG A 137 -9.79 20.30 18.60
N LEU A 138 -9.83 19.28 17.74
CA LEU A 138 -10.89 19.17 16.73
C LEU A 138 -12.19 18.63 17.33
N LEU A 139 -12.09 17.71 18.28
CA LEU A 139 -13.22 17.07 18.97
C LEU A 139 -13.01 17.13 20.50
N PRO A 140 -14.09 17.16 21.30
CA PRO A 140 -13.99 17.33 22.76
C PRO A 140 -13.19 16.24 23.50
N TRP A 141 -13.12 15.03 22.93
CA TRP A 141 -12.42 13.89 23.52
C TRP A 141 -10.99 13.70 23.01
N MET A 142 -10.58 14.44 21.97
CA MET A 142 -9.22 14.37 21.42
C MET A 142 -8.24 15.20 22.25
N GLU A 143 -6.97 14.79 22.26
CA GLU A 143 -5.90 15.58 22.87
C GLU A 143 -5.53 16.78 21.98
N ALA A 144 -4.85 17.76 22.56
CA ALA A 144 -4.40 18.92 21.80
C ALA A 144 -3.34 18.47 20.77
N GLY A 145 -3.54 18.84 19.51
CA GLY A 145 -2.65 18.44 18.42
C GLY A 145 -2.99 17.12 17.72
N ASP A 146 -3.92 16.31 18.24
CA ASP A 146 -4.36 15.06 17.59
C ASP A 146 -5.11 15.28 16.26
N TRP A 147 -5.42 16.54 15.92
CA TRP A 147 -6.04 16.90 14.64
C TRP A 147 -5.16 16.54 13.42
N LEU A 148 -3.88 16.20 13.63
CA LEU A 148 -3.00 15.65 12.59
C LEU A 148 -3.52 14.33 12.01
N ILE A 149 -4.12 13.46 12.84
CA ILE A 149 -4.67 12.16 12.43
C ILE A 149 -5.81 12.34 11.40
N PRO A 150 -6.88 13.12 11.67
CA PRO A 150 -7.93 13.34 10.68
C PRO A 150 -7.41 14.09 9.44
N LEU A 151 -6.39 14.95 9.56
CA LEU A 151 -5.76 15.54 8.38
C LEU A 151 -5.10 14.47 7.49
N TYR A 152 -4.35 13.53 8.07
CA TYR A 152 -3.77 12.42 7.32
C TYR A 152 -4.84 11.55 6.68
N ALA A 153 -5.94 11.27 7.40
CA ALA A 153 -7.07 10.52 6.88
C ALA A 153 -7.70 11.22 5.66
N VAL A 154 -7.95 12.53 5.73
CA VAL A 154 -8.51 13.32 4.62
C VAL A 154 -7.55 13.33 3.42
N CYS A 155 -6.25 13.55 3.65
CA CYS A 155 -5.24 13.47 2.60
C CYS A 155 -5.23 12.09 1.92
N GLY A 156 -5.29 11.02 2.70
CA GLY A 156 -5.38 9.64 2.20
C GLY A 156 -6.64 9.39 1.37
N LEU A 157 -7.81 9.85 1.83
CA LEU A 157 -9.08 9.74 1.12
C LEU A 157 -9.06 10.52 -0.20
N CYS A 158 -8.52 11.74 -0.21
CA CYS A 158 -8.35 12.54 -1.42
C CYS A 158 -7.42 11.85 -2.42
N ALA A 159 -6.34 11.22 -1.95
CA ALA A 159 -5.40 10.49 -2.80
C ALA A 159 -5.99 9.16 -3.32
N MET A 160 -6.92 8.54 -2.59
CA MET A 160 -7.47 7.21 -2.85
C MET A 160 -7.94 7.03 -4.30
N TRP A 161 -8.67 8.01 -4.85
CA TRP A 161 -9.15 7.95 -6.23
C TRP A 161 -8.01 7.98 -7.25
N GLY A 162 -6.98 8.78 -7.00
CA GLY A 162 -5.77 8.83 -7.82
C GLY A 162 -5.05 7.49 -7.83
N LEU A 163 -4.86 6.89 -6.65
CA LEU A 163 -4.26 5.56 -6.48
C LEU A 163 -5.08 4.46 -7.18
N TRP A 164 -6.40 4.49 -7.03
CA TRP A 164 -7.30 3.55 -7.69
C TRP A 164 -7.17 3.55 -9.22
N ARG A 165 -6.94 4.74 -9.79
CA ARG A 165 -6.66 4.92 -11.22
C ARG A 165 -5.26 4.44 -11.60
N LEU A 166 -4.24 4.70 -10.78
CA LEU A 166 -2.85 4.27 -11.01
C LEU A 166 -2.69 2.74 -11.03
N LEU A 167 -3.49 2.00 -10.25
CA LEU A 167 -3.50 0.53 -10.25
C LEU A 167 -4.03 -0.07 -11.58
N GLY A 168 -4.59 0.76 -12.45
CA GLY A 168 -5.09 0.35 -13.76
C GLY A 168 -6.25 -0.64 -13.70
N ALA A 169 -6.46 -1.42 -14.75
CA ALA A 169 -7.59 -2.35 -14.87
C ALA A 169 -7.42 -3.69 -14.13
N ARG A 170 -6.31 -3.91 -13.41
CA ARG A 170 -6.06 -5.19 -12.73
C ARG A 170 -6.95 -5.32 -11.49
N LYS A 171 -8.05 -6.08 -11.61
CA LYS A 171 -9.00 -6.36 -10.52
C LYS A 171 -8.32 -6.85 -9.24
N ALA A 172 -7.30 -7.71 -9.35
CA ALA A 172 -6.56 -8.21 -8.19
C ALA A 172 -5.83 -7.10 -7.41
N ALA A 173 -5.11 -6.20 -8.11
CA ALA A 173 -4.41 -5.08 -7.47
C ALA A 173 -5.40 -4.16 -6.73
N ARG A 174 -6.53 -3.86 -7.37
CA ARG A 174 -7.63 -3.09 -6.77
C ARG A 174 -8.27 -3.79 -5.58
N GLY A 175 -8.43 -5.11 -5.63
CA GLY A 175 -8.95 -5.91 -4.53
C GLY A 175 -8.07 -5.82 -3.28
N PHE A 176 -6.76 -5.99 -3.44
CA PHE A 176 -5.81 -5.81 -2.34
C PHE A 176 -5.75 -4.36 -1.83
N PHE A 177 -5.82 -3.38 -2.72
CA PHE A 177 -5.88 -1.98 -2.31
C PHE A 177 -7.15 -1.65 -1.52
N ALA A 178 -8.31 -2.15 -1.95
CA ALA A 178 -9.57 -2.03 -1.20
C ALA A 178 -9.49 -2.71 0.17
N LEU A 179 -8.90 -3.91 0.24
CA LEU A 179 -8.66 -4.59 1.51
C LEU A 179 -7.76 -3.75 2.43
N GLY A 180 -6.70 -3.15 1.88
CA GLY A 180 -5.81 -2.24 2.62
C GLY A 180 -6.54 -1.02 3.17
N ILE A 181 -7.44 -0.42 2.40
CA ILE A 181 -8.27 0.71 2.86
C ILE A 181 -9.18 0.29 4.02
N VAL A 182 -9.86 -0.86 3.89
CA VAL A 182 -10.77 -1.36 4.93
C VAL A 182 -9.99 -1.65 6.22
N ALA A 183 -8.83 -2.30 6.11
CA ALA A 183 -7.96 -2.59 7.25
C ALA A 183 -7.42 -1.31 7.90
N ALA A 184 -6.97 -0.34 7.11
CA ALA A 184 -6.49 0.95 7.61
C ALA A 184 -7.61 1.74 8.30
N ALA A 185 -8.83 1.74 7.73
CA ALA A 185 -9.98 2.38 8.35
C ALA A 185 -10.38 1.71 9.67
N ALA A 186 -10.27 0.38 9.76
CA ALA A 186 -10.48 -0.34 11.01
C ALA A 186 -9.43 0.05 12.06
N ALA A 187 -8.14 0.08 11.69
CA ALA A 187 -7.07 0.50 12.60
C ALA A 187 -7.27 1.93 13.12
N VAL A 188 -7.54 2.90 12.23
CA VAL A 188 -7.82 4.30 12.61
C VAL A 188 -9.10 4.40 13.45
N GLY A 189 -10.12 3.61 13.14
CA GLY A 189 -11.36 3.56 13.92
C GLY A 189 -11.13 3.08 15.36
N MET A 190 -10.17 2.18 15.57
CA MET A 190 -9.80 1.72 16.91
C MET A 190 -9.09 2.80 17.74
N ASP A 191 -8.36 3.72 17.11
CA ASP A 191 -7.78 4.89 17.79
C ASP A 191 -8.85 5.87 18.29
N ALA A 192 -10.08 5.79 17.78
CA ALA A 192 -11.19 6.64 18.21
C ALA A 192 -11.97 6.08 19.42
N VAL A 193 -11.65 4.86 19.88
CA VAL A 193 -12.34 4.21 21.00
C VAL A 193 -11.86 4.81 22.33
N ASP A 194 -12.79 5.23 23.19
CA ASP A 194 -12.46 5.72 24.53
C ASP A 194 -11.99 4.57 25.43
N THR A 195 -10.69 4.56 25.75
CA THR A 195 -10.05 3.53 26.58
C THR A 195 -10.09 3.85 28.07
N ARG A 196 -10.57 5.02 28.50
CA ARG A 196 -10.52 5.46 29.92
C ARG A 196 -11.34 4.58 30.86
N GLN A 197 -12.33 3.86 30.33
CA GLN A 197 -13.22 2.99 31.09
C GLN A 197 -12.84 1.50 30.95
N MET A 198 -11.80 1.18 30.19
CA MET A 198 -11.36 -0.18 29.95
C MET A 198 -10.34 -0.62 31.02
N ASP A 199 -10.36 -1.89 31.39
CA ASP A 199 -9.26 -2.47 32.16
C ASP A 199 -8.00 -2.60 31.30
N GLU A 200 -6.84 -2.76 31.96
CA GLU A 200 -5.55 -2.85 31.28
C GLU A 200 -5.49 -3.99 30.26
N SER A 201 -6.09 -5.15 30.55
CA SER A 201 -6.06 -6.29 29.63
C SER A 201 -6.86 -6.01 28.36
N ALA A 202 -8.01 -5.34 28.49
CA ALA A 202 -8.81 -4.90 27.36
C ALA A 202 -8.07 -3.87 26.48
N VAL A 203 -7.36 -2.91 27.09
CA VAL A 203 -6.53 -1.93 26.35
C VAL A 203 -5.42 -2.64 25.57
N LEU A 204 -4.70 -3.58 26.20
CA LEU A 204 -3.62 -4.32 25.56
C LEU A 204 -4.13 -5.19 24.40
N LEU A 205 -5.30 -5.81 24.55
CA LEU A 205 -5.95 -6.55 23.47
C LEU A 205 -6.36 -5.62 22.31
N LEU A 206 -6.97 -4.48 22.62
CA LEU A 206 -7.36 -3.48 21.62
C LEU A 206 -6.15 -3.01 20.82
N LEU A 207 -5.05 -2.65 21.49
CA LEU A 207 -3.81 -2.24 20.83
C LEU A 207 -3.24 -3.36 19.96
N THR A 208 -3.22 -4.60 20.45
CA THR A 208 -2.73 -5.75 19.67
C THR A 208 -3.55 -5.97 18.40
N ILE A 209 -4.89 -5.88 18.50
CA ILE A 209 -5.77 -5.99 17.34
C ILE A 209 -5.54 -4.83 16.37
N LYS A 210 -5.33 -3.60 16.88
CA LYS A 210 -5.02 -2.41 16.07
C LYS A 210 -3.76 -2.63 15.24
N GLU A 211 -2.67 -3.06 15.87
CA GLU A 211 -1.40 -3.35 15.19
C GLU A 211 -1.56 -4.50 14.17
N GLY A 212 -2.37 -5.51 14.48
CA GLY A 212 -2.76 -6.54 13.51
C GLY A 212 -3.43 -5.96 12.25
N TRP A 213 -4.36 -5.00 12.42
CA TRP A 213 -5.02 -4.32 11.31
C TRP A 213 -4.08 -3.41 10.51
N LYS A 214 -3.20 -2.66 11.17
CA LYS A 214 -2.17 -1.85 10.51
C LYS A 214 -1.24 -2.71 9.66
N THR A 215 -0.72 -3.80 10.22
CA THR A 215 0.10 -4.77 9.51
C THR A 215 -0.63 -5.41 8.33
N ALA A 216 -1.90 -5.77 8.49
CA ALA A 216 -2.72 -6.29 7.40
C ALA A 216 -2.91 -5.24 6.28
N ALA A 217 -3.12 -3.97 6.65
CA ALA A 217 -3.27 -2.87 5.71
C ALA A 217 -1.98 -2.64 4.89
N THR A 218 -0.83 -2.53 5.55
CA THR A 218 0.47 -2.31 4.91
C THR A 218 0.84 -3.48 4.00
N THR A 219 0.60 -4.73 4.44
CA THR A 219 0.79 -5.94 3.62
C THR A 219 -0.12 -5.96 2.38
N ALA A 220 -1.37 -5.54 2.54
CA ALA A 220 -2.33 -5.46 1.43
C ALA A 220 -1.94 -4.36 0.41
N PHE A 221 -1.47 -3.20 0.87
CA PHE A 221 -0.94 -2.17 -0.04
C PHE A 221 0.31 -2.63 -0.79
N ALA A 222 1.27 -3.25 -0.11
CA ALA A 222 2.45 -3.84 -0.75
C ALA A 222 2.04 -4.90 -1.79
N SER A 223 1.06 -5.76 -1.46
CA SER A 223 0.50 -6.73 -2.41
C SER A 223 -0.11 -6.07 -3.65
N ALA A 224 -0.87 -4.98 -3.46
CA ALA A 224 -1.46 -4.22 -4.57
C ALA A 224 -0.39 -3.64 -5.51
N PHE A 225 0.68 -3.06 -4.96
CA PHE A 225 1.79 -2.50 -5.74
C PHE A 225 2.62 -3.57 -6.43
N LEU A 226 2.80 -4.73 -5.79
CA LEU A 226 3.44 -5.90 -6.39
C LEU A 226 2.65 -6.42 -7.60
N PHE A 227 1.32 -6.49 -7.51
CA PHE A 227 0.48 -6.82 -8.67
C PHE A 227 0.58 -5.78 -9.78
N ALA A 228 0.60 -4.48 -9.45
CA ALA A 228 0.79 -3.44 -10.44
C ALA A 228 2.15 -3.63 -11.15
N LEU A 229 3.22 -3.84 -10.38
CA LEU A 229 4.58 -4.04 -10.87
C LEU A 229 4.69 -5.26 -11.78
N SER A 230 4.24 -6.42 -11.28
CA SER A 230 4.20 -7.68 -12.03
C SER A 230 3.47 -7.51 -13.37
N GLY A 231 2.41 -6.70 -13.40
CA GLY A 231 1.65 -6.40 -14.62
C GLY A 231 2.48 -5.66 -15.65
N ARG A 232 3.22 -4.64 -15.21
CA ARG A 232 4.13 -3.86 -16.06
C ARG A 232 5.31 -4.69 -16.54
N ILE A 233 5.93 -5.49 -15.67
CA ILE A 233 7.03 -6.38 -16.07
C ILE A 233 6.54 -7.37 -17.14
N ARG A 234 5.36 -7.95 -16.94
CA ARG A 234 4.74 -8.86 -17.89
C ARG A 234 4.48 -8.19 -19.25
N GLU A 235 3.98 -6.96 -19.24
CA GLU A 235 3.77 -6.15 -20.45
C GLU A 235 5.09 -5.85 -21.16
N ALA A 236 6.12 -5.40 -20.42
CA ALA A 236 7.45 -5.11 -20.95
C ALA A 236 8.13 -6.36 -21.55
N ALA A 237 7.88 -7.53 -20.98
CA ALA A 237 8.35 -8.82 -21.48
C ALA A 237 7.53 -9.35 -22.68
N GLY A 238 6.48 -8.65 -23.11
CA GLY A 238 5.59 -9.11 -24.20
C GLY A 238 4.76 -10.34 -23.84
N ILE A 239 4.61 -10.67 -22.56
CA ILE A 239 3.89 -11.87 -22.10
C ILE A 239 2.40 -11.53 -21.98
N GLY A 240 1.57 -12.09 -22.86
CA GLY A 240 0.12 -11.90 -22.78
C GLY A 240 -0.37 -10.49 -23.10
N ALA A 241 0.46 -9.64 -23.72
CA ALA A 241 -0.05 -8.52 -24.50
C ALA A 241 -0.96 -9.11 -25.58
N PRO A 242 -2.21 -8.64 -25.74
CA PRO A 242 -3.02 -9.03 -26.89
C PRO A 242 -2.17 -8.75 -28.13
N THR A 243 -1.97 -9.76 -28.98
CA THR A 243 -1.21 -9.65 -30.24
C THR A 243 -1.85 -8.70 -31.26
N ASP A 244 -2.82 -7.93 -30.80
CA ASP A 244 -4.05 -7.75 -31.52
C ASP A 244 -4.71 -6.46 -31.05
N ARG A 245 -3.91 -5.39 -30.97
CA ARG A 245 -4.44 -4.07 -31.30
C ARG A 245 -5.07 -4.09 -32.70
N ALA A 246 -4.69 -5.04 -33.56
CA ALA A 246 -5.34 -5.35 -34.83
C ALA A 246 -6.69 -6.09 -34.69
N GLU A 247 -6.86 -7.14 -33.88
CA GLU A 247 -8.19 -7.73 -33.59
C GLU A 247 -9.07 -6.74 -32.83
N MET A 248 -8.55 -6.00 -31.84
CA MET A 248 -9.34 -4.96 -31.16
C MET A 248 -9.78 -3.86 -32.13
N ALA A 249 -8.94 -3.49 -33.12
CA ALA A 249 -9.34 -2.55 -34.17
C ALA A 249 -10.29 -3.18 -35.21
N ARG A 250 -10.26 -4.51 -35.41
CA ARG A 250 -11.21 -5.24 -36.27
C ARG A 250 -12.55 -5.52 -35.60
N GLU A 251 -12.60 -5.60 -34.27
CA GLU A 251 -13.84 -5.71 -33.50
C GLU A 251 -14.52 -4.35 -33.26
N MET A 252 -13.80 -3.24 -33.49
CA MET A 252 -14.31 -1.88 -33.41
C MET A 252 -14.73 -1.29 -34.77
N LEU A 253 -14.55 -2.03 -35.87
CA LEU A 253 -15.03 -1.72 -37.22
C LEU A 253 -16.19 -2.67 -37.56
#